data_AF-A0A8S3Q881-F1
#
_entry.id   AF-A0A8S3Q881-F1
#
_cell.length_a   1.000
_cell.length_b   1.000
_cell.length_c   1.000
_cell.angle_alpha   90.00
_cell.angle_beta   90.00
_cell.angle_gamma   90.00
#
_symmetry.space_group_name_H-M   'P 1'
#
loop_
_entity.id
_entity.type
_entity.pdbx_description
1 polymer ?
#
loop_
_entity_poly.entity_id
_entity_poly.type
_entity_poly.pdbx_seq_one_letter_code
_entity_poly.pdbx_strand_id
1 'polypeptide(L)'
;MWKAWTDSLKHTTFAPNKTLDVDCVNKTKQINCRDCSNFQVSKSIMCCNENECEDSTTTNANKIVQTVTESTVIITGKCEKTTCLNGGVCIVFGNNTLCQCSSQYFGNKCQLSGQEGTQFLLVIPEQYDSGMASLRSNVLIATDNSTLIWVYSSTSRRNTSTFIHISHPYYNPESNLITRDGYNTAGIEISSEVPMSMYGFILSDWDDNSEGYLAFPVQYAAKSYIVPSFTVSKFRGFSFISKSLLTISPLESDTKMQINLKLKSGSLVLNNVKYKNNDTIQIVIQKHETFQLSHSSDLTGTMITANKRFLLISGNICNYIKNIAGCNPFIEMVLPINQLDKFYVIPKIATRHIVE
;
A
#
# COMPACT_ATOMS: atom_id res chain seq x y z
N MET A 1 11.39 -10.68 19.84
CA MET A 1 10.42 -9.60 19.60
C MET A 1 8.96 -10.03 19.71
N TRP A 2 8.60 -11.31 19.51
CA TRP A 2 7.22 -11.79 19.73
C TRP A 2 6.81 -12.02 21.19
N LYS A 3 7.74 -11.99 22.15
CA LYS A 3 7.47 -12.28 23.57
C LYS A 3 7.26 -11.04 24.45
N ALA A 4 7.63 -9.85 23.96
CA ALA A 4 7.49 -8.59 24.72
C ALA A 4 6.16 -7.85 24.44
N TRP A 5 5.40 -8.29 23.42
CA TRP A 5 4.08 -7.74 23.09
C TRP A 5 2.93 -8.49 23.79
N THR A 6 3.15 -9.75 24.19
CA THR A 6 2.14 -10.59 24.84
C THR A 6 1.90 -10.23 26.31
N ASP A 7 2.88 -9.64 27.00
CA ASP A 7 2.77 -9.40 28.44
C ASP A 7 2.10 -8.08 28.82
N SER A 8 1.88 -7.15 27.87
CA SER A 8 1.17 -5.88 28.12
C SER A 8 -0.36 -5.96 27.96
N LEU A 9 -0.92 -7.13 27.61
CA LEU A 9 -2.37 -7.33 27.41
C LEU A 9 -3.07 -7.99 28.61
N LYS A 10 -2.40 -8.22 29.73
CA LYS A 10 -2.98 -8.96 30.88
C LYS A 10 -3.79 -8.14 31.88
N HIS A 11 -3.99 -6.83 31.69
CA HIS A 11 -4.84 -6.03 32.58
C HIS A 11 -5.74 -5.06 31.80
N THR A 12 -6.74 -5.59 31.11
CA THR A 12 -8.01 -4.90 30.84
C THR A 12 -9.12 -5.95 30.89
N THR A 13 -9.69 -6.15 32.08
CA THR A 13 -10.93 -6.90 32.26
C THR A 13 -12.06 -6.11 31.61
N PHE A 14 -12.51 -6.55 30.44
CA PHE A 14 -13.84 -6.20 29.94
C PHE A 14 -14.87 -6.92 30.80
N ALA A 15 -15.84 -6.17 31.34
CA ALA A 15 -17.01 -6.74 32.00
C ALA A 15 -17.80 -7.61 31.00
N PRO A 16 -18.41 -8.72 31.43
CA PRO A 16 -19.16 -9.58 30.52
C PRO A 16 -20.41 -8.83 30.00
N ASN A 17 -20.64 -8.92 28.68
CA ASN A 17 -21.85 -8.47 28.02
C ASN A 17 -23.08 -8.97 28.78
N LYS A 18 -23.93 -8.05 29.24
CA LYS A 18 -25.32 -8.38 29.58
C LYS A 18 -26.06 -8.60 28.27
N THR A 19 -26.29 -9.85 27.92
CA THR A 19 -27.34 -10.24 26.97
C THR A 19 -28.68 -9.85 27.55
N LEU A 20 -29.47 -9.06 26.82
CA LEU A 20 -30.89 -8.88 27.10
C LEU A 20 -31.63 -9.92 26.27
N ASP A 21 -31.98 -11.05 26.88
CA ASP A 21 -32.90 -12.01 26.27
C ASP A 21 -34.29 -11.35 26.19
N VAL A 22 -34.68 -10.92 25.00
CA VAL A 22 -36.07 -10.57 24.72
C VAL A 22 -36.78 -11.87 24.36
N ASP A 23 -37.24 -12.57 25.38
CA ASP A 23 -38.12 -13.72 25.21
C ASP A 23 -39.48 -13.23 24.70
N CYS A 24 -39.70 -13.35 23.39
CA CYS A 24 -40.95 -12.95 22.73
C CYS A 24 -42.14 -13.86 23.09
N VAL A 25 -41.99 -14.77 24.05
CA VAL A 25 -43.08 -15.60 24.57
C VAL A 25 -43.85 -14.89 25.69
N ASN A 26 -43.24 -13.93 26.41
CA ASN A 26 -43.92 -13.17 27.46
C ASN A 26 -44.04 -11.68 27.09
N LYS A 27 -45.26 -11.29 26.70
CA LYS A 27 -45.67 -9.95 26.26
C LYS A 27 -45.56 -8.85 27.34
N THR A 28 -44.36 -8.48 27.79
CA THR A 28 -44.21 -7.32 28.72
C THR A 28 -42.95 -6.50 28.47
N LYS A 29 -42.93 -5.76 27.34
CA LYS A 29 -42.34 -4.42 27.29
C LYS A 29 -42.86 -3.66 26.07
N GLN A 30 -43.83 -2.76 26.30
CA GLN A 30 -44.28 -1.81 25.29
C GLN A 30 -43.22 -0.70 25.14
N ILE A 31 -42.77 -0.46 23.92
CA ILE A 31 -42.02 0.75 23.56
C ILE A 31 -43.07 1.81 23.18
N ASN A 32 -42.97 2.99 23.78
CA ASN A 32 -43.96 4.06 23.63
C ASN A 32 -43.70 4.86 22.33
N CYS A 33 -44.66 4.93 21.42
CA CYS A 33 -44.47 5.51 20.07
C CYS A 33 -44.31 7.05 20.04
N ARG A 34 -44.34 7.75 21.18
CA ARG A 34 -44.09 9.21 21.24
C ARG A 34 -42.65 9.59 20.86
N ASP A 35 -41.71 8.66 20.92
CA ASP A 35 -40.29 8.89 20.61
C ASP A 35 -39.96 8.85 19.10
N CYS A 36 -40.93 8.51 18.24
CA CYS A 36 -40.73 8.41 16.79
C CYS A 36 -41.01 9.73 16.02
N SER A 37 -41.33 10.81 16.71
CA SER A 37 -41.79 12.08 16.12
C SER A 37 -40.70 12.86 15.32
N ASN A 38 -39.45 12.40 15.33
CA ASN A 38 -38.33 13.02 14.60
C ASN A 38 -37.84 12.23 13.35
N PHE A 39 -38.55 11.17 12.92
CA PHE A 39 -38.12 10.36 11.79
C PHE A 39 -39.09 10.47 10.59
N GLN A 40 -38.63 11.05 9.48
CA GLN A 40 -39.26 10.88 8.18
C GLN A 40 -38.82 9.51 7.62
N VAL A 41 -39.73 8.54 7.68
CA VAL A 41 -39.47 7.15 7.26
C VAL A 41 -39.88 6.96 5.80
N SER A 42 -38.93 6.61 4.93
CA SER A 42 -39.20 6.12 3.58
C SER A 42 -39.52 4.61 3.66
N LYS A 43 -40.81 4.27 3.56
CA LYS A 43 -41.44 2.94 3.29
C LYS A 43 -40.69 1.72 3.89
N SER A 44 -41.20 0.95 4.84
CA SER A 44 -42.56 0.62 5.27
C SER A 44 -42.48 0.11 6.70
N ILE A 45 -43.02 0.86 7.66
CA ILE A 45 -43.22 0.39 9.03
C ILE A 45 -44.72 0.50 9.28
N MET A 46 -45.37 -0.64 9.47
CA MET A 46 -46.78 -0.69 9.89
C MET A 46 -46.82 -0.36 11.39
N CYS A 47 -47.42 0.78 11.74
CA CYS A 47 -47.77 1.09 13.12
C CYS A 47 -49.16 0.53 13.40
N CYS A 48 -49.28 -0.45 14.28
CA CYS A 48 -50.57 -0.87 14.81
C CYS A 48 -50.94 0.06 15.96
N ASN A 49 -52.04 0.80 15.85
CA ASN A 49 -52.63 1.47 17.00
C ASN A 49 -53.42 0.47 17.84
N GLU A 50 -53.35 0.71 19.14
CA GLU A 50 -54.11 0.16 20.27
C GLU A 50 -55.24 -0.84 19.93
N ASN A 51 -54.99 -2.10 20.30
CA ASN A 51 -55.95 -3.17 20.61
C ASN A 51 -56.61 -3.96 19.47
N GLU A 52 -55.84 -4.54 18.54
CA GLU A 52 -55.98 -5.94 18.04
C GLU A 52 -55.14 -6.15 16.75
N CYS A 53 -54.47 -7.30 16.65
CA CYS A 53 -53.95 -7.79 15.36
C CYS A 53 -54.92 -8.85 14.86
N GLU A 54 -55.87 -8.50 13.99
CA GLU A 54 -56.64 -9.49 13.25
C GLU A 54 -55.86 -9.91 11.99
N ASP A 55 -55.67 -11.22 11.88
CA ASP A 55 -55.13 -11.91 10.72
C ASP A 55 -56.21 -11.96 9.63
N SER A 56 -56.00 -11.25 8.52
CA SER A 56 -56.80 -11.48 7.31
C SER A 56 -55.88 -11.83 6.14
N THR A 57 -55.61 -13.12 6.02
CA THR A 57 -55.72 -13.88 4.76
C THR A 57 -54.92 -13.33 3.57
N THR A 58 -53.71 -13.86 3.34
CA THR A 58 -53.38 -14.78 2.22
C THR A 58 -51.87 -14.88 1.95
N THR A 59 -51.35 -16.10 2.20
CA THR A 59 -50.31 -16.83 1.46
C THR A 59 -48.94 -16.20 1.16
N ASN A 60 -47.93 -16.72 1.89
CA ASN A 60 -46.54 -16.92 1.49
C ASN A 60 -45.68 -15.69 1.14
N ALA A 61 -45.05 -15.11 2.16
CA ALA A 61 -43.69 -14.57 2.01
C ALA A 61 -42.89 -14.87 3.28
N ASN A 62 -41.80 -15.61 3.10
CA ASN A 62 -40.89 -16.04 4.16
C ASN A 62 -40.38 -14.85 4.99
N LYS A 63 -40.54 -14.97 6.31
CA LYS A 63 -39.79 -14.23 7.33
C LYS A 63 -38.29 -14.32 7.04
N ILE A 64 -37.63 -13.18 6.86
CA ILE A 64 -36.21 -13.06 7.22
C ILE A 64 -36.10 -11.97 8.27
N VAL A 65 -35.86 -12.42 9.50
CA VAL A 65 -35.46 -11.61 10.63
C VAL A 65 -34.03 -11.15 10.38
N GLN A 66 -33.80 -9.84 10.23
CA GLN A 66 -32.44 -9.32 10.27
C GLN A 66 -32.22 -8.64 11.61
N THR A 67 -31.45 -9.34 12.45
CA THR A 67 -30.94 -8.88 13.74
C THR A 67 -30.13 -7.61 13.54
N VAL A 68 -30.62 -6.47 14.05
CA VAL A 68 -29.88 -5.20 14.04
C VAL A 68 -29.10 -5.10 15.35
N THR A 69 -27.78 -5.21 15.28
CA THR A 69 -26.90 -4.90 16.42
C THR A 69 -26.72 -3.38 16.54
N GLU A 70 -26.72 -2.88 17.78
CA GLU A 70 -26.78 -1.47 18.14
C GLU A 70 -25.61 -0.62 17.62
N SER A 71 -25.91 0.66 17.39
CA SER A 71 -25.02 1.79 17.07
C SER A 71 -24.65 2.01 15.61
N THR A 72 -25.62 2.04 14.71
CA THR A 72 -25.52 2.84 13.48
C THR A 72 -26.40 4.08 13.62
N VAL A 73 -25.82 5.21 14.04
CA VAL A 73 -26.46 6.51 13.77
C VAL A 73 -26.34 6.72 12.27
N ILE A 74 -27.43 6.49 11.54
CA ILE A 74 -27.51 6.87 10.13
C ILE A 74 -27.59 8.40 10.11
N ILE A 75 -26.43 9.05 10.02
CA ILE A 75 -26.38 10.49 9.74
C ILE A 75 -26.73 10.65 8.26
N THR A 76 -28.02 10.80 7.97
CA THR A 76 -28.53 11.14 6.65
C THR A 76 -27.80 12.40 6.15
N GLY A 77 -27.27 12.35 4.94
CA GLY A 77 -26.56 13.46 4.29
C GLY A 77 -25.03 13.39 4.25
N LYS A 78 -24.36 12.51 5.01
CA LYS A 78 -22.88 12.42 4.92
C LYS A 78 -22.39 11.80 3.61
N CYS A 79 -23.07 10.75 3.14
CA CYS A 79 -22.75 10.14 1.84
C CYS A 79 -23.23 10.96 0.64
N GLU A 80 -24.10 11.97 0.81
CA GLU A 80 -24.48 12.86 -0.30
C GLU A 80 -23.30 13.67 -0.83
N LYS A 81 -22.31 13.97 0.04
CA LYS A 81 -21.10 14.70 -0.34
C LYS A 81 -19.92 13.80 -0.70
N THR A 82 -20.05 12.49 -0.52
CA THR A 82 -18.95 11.52 -0.74
C THR A 82 -19.27 10.62 -1.92
N THR A 83 -18.64 10.92 -3.06
CA THR A 83 -18.73 10.08 -4.26
C THR A 83 -17.70 8.97 -4.21
N CYS A 84 -18.18 7.72 -4.18
CA CYS A 84 -17.37 6.53 -4.42
C CYS A 84 -17.47 6.15 -5.91
N LEU A 85 -16.33 5.85 -6.52
CA LEU A 85 -16.21 5.51 -7.95
C LEU A 85 -16.20 4.00 -8.14
N ASN A 86 -16.31 3.54 -9.40
CA ASN A 86 -16.10 2.14 -9.80
C ASN A 86 -16.90 1.10 -8.97
N GLY A 87 -18.17 1.39 -8.69
CA GLY A 87 -19.05 0.50 -7.93
C GLY A 87 -18.82 0.50 -6.42
N GLY A 88 -17.97 1.39 -5.90
CA GLY A 88 -17.74 1.56 -4.48
C GLY A 88 -18.99 2.04 -3.73
N VAL A 89 -19.17 1.54 -2.51
CA VAL A 89 -20.31 1.87 -1.64
C VAL A 89 -19.85 2.83 -0.55
N CYS A 90 -20.51 3.97 -0.41
CA CYS A 90 -20.24 4.89 0.69
C CYS A 90 -20.79 4.32 1.99
N ILE A 91 -19.94 4.20 3.00
CA ILE A 91 -20.29 3.77 4.35
C ILE A 91 -19.98 4.89 5.35
N VAL A 92 -20.88 5.09 6.31
CA VAL A 92 -20.71 6.07 7.40
C VAL A 92 -20.12 5.33 8.61
N PHE A 93 -18.97 5.80 9.10
CA PHE A 93 -18.31 5.24 10.28
C PHE A 93 -18.07 6.34 11.32
N GLY A 94 -18.87 6.33 12.39
CA GLY A 94 -18.89 7.38 13.39
C GLY A 94 -19.17 8.74 12.75
N ASN A 95 -18.19 9.65 12.82
CA ASN A 95 -18.30 10.98 12.20
C ASN A 95 -17.76 11.09 10.77
N ASN A 96 -17.14 10.05 10.22
CA ASN A 96 -16.49 10.08 8.90
C ASN A 96 -17.25 9.24 7.86
N THR A 97 -16.96 9.47 6.58
CA THR A 97 -17.40 8.63 5.46
C THR A 97 -16.21 7.93 4.83
N LEU A 98 -16.38 6.66 4.46
CA LEU A 98 -15.39 5.88 3.73
C LEU A 98 -16.05 5.20 2.54
N CYS A 99 -15.29 4.97 1.47
CA CYS A 99 -15.74 4.18 0.33
C CYS A 99 -15.27 2.73 0.49
N GLN A 100 -16.22 1.80 0.57
CA GLN A 100 -15.96 0.37 0.47
C GLN A 100 -15.90 0.00 -1.01
N CYS A 101 -14.72 -0.40 -1.48
CA CYS A 101 -14.51 -0.65 -2.90
C CYS A 101 -14.90 -2.07 -3.32
N SER A 102 -15.42 -2.20 -4.55
CA SER A 102 -15.57 -3.50 -5.20
C SER A 102 -14.21 -4.18 -5.39
N SER A 103 -14.20 -5.51 -5.47
CA SER A 103 -12.99 -6.27 -5.77
C SER A 103 -12.31 -5.70 -7.02
N GLN A 104 -11.00 -5.48 -6.96
CA GLN A 104 -10.17 -4.81 -7.98
C GLN A 104 -10.13 -3.29 -7.93
N TYR A 105 -10.81 -2.61 -6.98
CA TYR A 105 -10.69 -1.15 -6.86
C TYR A 105 -10.19 -0.72 -5.47
N PHE A 106 -9.43 0.37 -5.44
CA PHE A 106 -8.72 0.87 -4.27
C PHE A 106 -8.74 2.41 -4.19
N GLY A 107 -8.23 2.92 -3.08
CA GLY A 107 -8.21 4.34 -2.75
C GLY A 107 -9.46 4.83 -2.03
N ASN A 108 -9.35 6.01 -1.45
CA ASN A 108 -10.37 6.62 -0.58
C ASN A 108 -11.74 6.85 -1.25
N LYS A 109 -11.80 6.80 -2.58
CA LYS A 109 -13.02 6.89 -3.40
C LYS A 109 -13.12 5.75 -4.40
N CYS A 110 -12.38 4.65 -4.22
CA CYS A 110 -12.36 3.52 -5.17
C CYS A 110 -11.95 3.93 -6.59
N GLN A 111 -11.10 4.96 -6.70
CA GLN A 111 -10.75 5.55 -7.99
C GLN A 111 -9.65 4.77 -8.72
N LEU A 112 -8.98 3.85 -8.04
CA LEU A 112 -7.81 3.14 -8.55
C LEU A 112 -8.23 1.73 -8.90
N SER A 113 -8.08 1.32 -10.16
CA SER A 113 -8.26 -0.06 -10.60
C SER A 113 -6.97 -0.84 -10.38
N GLY A 114 -6.99 -1.88 -9.55
CA GLY A 114 -6.05 -2.99 -9.58
C GLY A 114 -4.56 -2.65 -9.48
N GLN A 115 -3.73 -3.64 -9.74
CA GLN A 115 -2.29 -3.46 -10.00
C GLN A 115 -2.05 -3.01 -11.46
N GLU A 116 -3.12 -2.78 -12.22
CA GLU A 116 -3.08 -2.47 -13.64
C GLU A 116 -3.09 -0.97 -13.90
N GLY A 117 -2.35 -0.56 -14.91
CA GLY A 117 -2.38 0.80 -15.43
C GLY A 117 -1.75 0.88 -16.81
N THR A 118 -1.77 2.08 -17.38
CA THR A 118 -1.28 2.35 -18.74
C THR A 118 0.03 3.14 -18.75
N GLN A 119 0.49 3.62 -17.59
CA GLN A 119 1.69 4.42 -17.47
C GLN A 119 2.41 4.13 -16.15
N PHE A 120 3.71 3.91 -16.25
CA PHE A 120 4.57 3.50 -15.16
C PHE A 120 5.89 4.25 -15.23
N LEU A 121 6.49 4.48 -14.07
CA LEU A 121 7.85 5.02 -13.95
C LEU A 121 8.67 4.04 -13.11
N LEU A 122 9.52 3.27 -13.79
CA LEU A 122 10.39 2.28 -13.19
C LEU A 122 11.72 2.90 -12.79
N VAL A 123 12.29 2.35 -11.72
CA VAL A 123 13.62 2.66 -11.22
C VAL A 123 14.25 1.37 -10.72
N ILE A 124 15.56 1.22 -10.93
CA ILE A 124 16.31 0.06 -10.48
C ILE A 124 17.24 0.52 -9.35
N PRO A 125 16.88 0.31 -8.07
CA PRO A 125 17.72 0.66 -6.94
C PRO A 125 19.09 -0.02 -7.00
N GLU A 126 20.06 0.58 -6.32
CA GLU A 126 21.35 -0.05 -6.07
C GLU A 126 21.19 -1.43 -5.41
N GLN A 127 21.92 -2.40 -5.94
CA GLN A 127 22.04 -3.73 -5.35
C GLN A 127 23.49 -4.05 -5.03
N TYR A 128 23.68 -5.00 -4.12
CA TYR A 128 25.02 -5.50 -3.82
C TYR A 128 25.59 -6.18 -5.06
N ASP A 129 26.74 -5.69 -5.48
CA ASP A 129 27.56 -6.28 -6.53
C ASP A 129 28.86 -6.76 -5.90
N SER A 130 29.08 -8.08 -5.91
CA SER A 130 30.30 -8.70 -5.39
C SER A 130 31.51 -8.47 -6.31
N GLY A 131 31.31 -7.87 -7.50
CA GLY A 131 32.31 -7.73 -8.55
C GLY A 131 32.59 -9.02 -9.33
N MET A 132 31.95 -10.12 -8.92
CA MET A 132 32.03 -11.44 -9.58
C MET A 132 30.76 -11.74 -10.39
N ALA A 133 29.70 -10.94 -10.22
CA ALA A 133 28.39 -11.14 -10.83
C ALA A 133 28.06 -10.02 -11.82
N SER A 134 27.33 -10.35 -12.89
CA SER A 134 26.62 -9.34 -13.68
C SER A 134 25.21 -9.17 -13.11
N LEU A 135 24.86 -7.94 -12.72
CA LEU A 135 23.47 -7.61 -12.38
C LEU A 135 22.68 -7.39 -13.66
N ARG A 136 21.55 -8.10 -13.80
CA ARG A 136 20.59 -7.92 -14.89
C ARG A 136 19.28 -7.42 -14.32
N SER A 137 18.58 -6.60 -15.10
CA SER A 137 17.24 -6.16 -14.76
C SER A 137 16.27 -6.63 -15.83
N ASN A 138 15.16 -7.21 -15.41
CA ASN A 138 14.08 -7.66 -16.28
C ASN A 138 12.77 -7.09 -15.78
N VAL A 139 11.89 -6.71 -16.69
CA VAL A 139 10.54 -6.24 -16.38
C VAL A 139 9.56 -7.27 -16.94
N LEU A 140 8.77 -7.88 -16.06
CA LEU A 140 7.62 -8.69 -16.46
C LEU A 140 6.42 -7.77 -16.64
N ILE A 141 5.77 -7.87 -17.79
CA ILE A 141 4.59 -7.09 -18.16
C ILE A 141 3.43 -8.05 -18.38
N ALA A 142 2.53 -8.12 -17.41
CA ALA A 142 1.34 -8.95 -17.48
C ALA A 142 0.19 -8.17 -18.13
N THR A 143 -0.38 -8.71 -19.21
CA THR A 143 -1.46 -8.12 -19.98
C THR A 143 -2.29 -9.23 -20.65
N ASP A 144 -3.57 -8.96 -20.92
CA ASP A 144 -4.49 -9.92 -21.52
C ASP A 144 -4.24 -10.15 -23.02
N ASN A 145 -3.68 -9.14 -23.71
CA ASN A 145 -3.44 -9.17 -25.14
C ASN A 145 -2.00 -8.73 -25.46
N SER A 146 -1.41 -9.31 -26.51
CA SER A 146 -0.10 -8.84 -26.97
C SER A 146 -0.21 -7.38 -27.39
N THR A 147 0.66 -6.52 -26.87
CA THR A 147 0.49 -5.06 -26.95
C THR A 147 1.79 -4.36 -27.28
N LEU A 148 1.68 -3.21 -27.95
CA LEU A 148 2.80 -2.29 -28.12
C LEU A 148 2.98 -1.48 -26.83
N ILE A 149 4.22 -1.38 -26.37
CA ILE A 149 4.60 -0.47 -25.30
C ILE A 149 5.55 0.61 -25.83
N TRP A 150 5.46 1.80 -25.27
CA TRP A 150 6.41 2.89 -25.48
C TRP A 150 7.29 3.02 -24.25
N VAL A 151 8.60 3.07 -24.48
CA VAL A 151 9.61 3.17 -23.43
C VAL A 151 10.47 4.39 -23.66
N TYR A 152 10.53 5.26 -22.64
CA TYR A 152 11.50 6.33 -22.55
C TYR A 152 12.58 5.94 -21.53
N SER A 153 13.84 5.93 -21.96
CA SER A 153 15.01 5.79 -21.06
C SER A 153 15.64 7.15 -20.82
N SER A 154 15.78 7.55 -19.56
CA SER A 154 16.46 8.79 -19.19
C SER A 154 17.94 8.78 -19.57
N THR A 155 18.59 7.62 -19.49
CA THR A 155 20.04 7.51 -19.68
C THR A 155 20.42 7.66 -21.15
N SER A 156 19.69 7.00 -22.05
CA SER A 156 19.89 7.16 -23.48
C SER A 156 19.15 8.36 -24.09
N ARG A 157 18.21 8.95 -23.34
CA ARG A 157 17.29 10.03 -23.80
C ARG A 157 16.56 9.65 -25.07
N ARG A 158 16.18 8.37 -25.18
CA ARG A 158 15.49 7.82 -26.36
C ARG A 158 14.10 7.35 -25.99
N ASN A 159 13.19 7.59 -26.93
CA ASN A 159 11.91 6.91 -26.99
C ASN A 159 12.04 5.73 -27.94
N THR A 160 11.66 4.55 -27.48
CA THR A 160 11.56 3.34 -28.28
C THR A 160 10.17 2.76 -28.12
N SER A 161 9.81 1.87 -29.03
CA SER A 161 8.61 1.05 -28.90
C SER A 161 8.99 -0.40 -29.06
N THR A 162 8.38 -1.27 -28.25
CA THR A 162 8.58 -2.72 -28.37
C THR A 162 7.24 -3.42 -28.25
N PHE A 163 7.10 -4.52 -28.98
CA PHE A 163 5.89 -5.33 -28.92
C PHE A 163 6.08 -6.42 -27.85
N ILE A 164 5.14 -6.49 -26.90
CA ILE A 164 5.14 -7.47 -25.82
C ILE A 164 4.16 -8.58 -26.19
N HIS A 165 4.68 -9.80 -26.33
CA HIS A 165 3.88 -10.98 -26.60
C HIS A 165 3.47 -11.66 -25.28
N ILE A 166 2.23 -12.16 -25.19
CA ILE A 166 1.77 -12.91 -24.01
C ILE A 166 2.63 -14.15 -23.75
N SER A 167 3.13 -14.80 -24.81
CA SER A 167 4.04 -15.96 -24.70
C SER A 167 5.45 -15.59 -24.25
N HIS A 168 5.82 -14.30 -24.29
CA HIS A 168 7.12 -13.80 -23.87
C HIS A 168 6.98 -12.39 -23.25
N PRO A 169 6.41 -12.30 -22.03
CA PRO A 169 5.95 -11.04 -21.44
C PRO A 169 7.08 -10.23 -20.77
N TYR A 170 8.30 -10.28 -21.32
CA TYR A 170 9.49 -9.68 -20.71
C TYR A 170 10.03 -8.50 -21.52
N TYR A 171 10.42 -7.44 -20.82
CA TYR A 171 11.18 -6.32 -21.33
C TYR A 171 12.49 -6.19 -20.57
N ASN A 172 13.61 -6.09 -21.28
CA ASN A 172 14.94 -5.98 -20.68
C ASN A 172 15.43 -4.53 -20.82
N PRO A 173 15.46 -3.73 -19.74
CA PRO A 173 16.00 -2.38 -19.75
C PRO A 173 17.52 -2.33 -19.98
N GLU A 174 18.02 -1.14 -20.33
CA GLU A 174 19.46 -0.86 -20.48
C GLU A 174 20.22 -1.12 -19.15
N SER A 175 21.44 -1.63 -19.21
CA SER A 175 22.20 -2.04 -18.00
C SER A 175 22.69 -0.88 -17.13
N ASN A 176 22.74 0.34 -17.66
CA ASN A 176 23.21 1.56 -16.99
C ASN A 176 22.09 2.35 -16.27
N LEU A 177 20.96 1.70 -15.98
CA LEU A 177 19.80 2.29 -15.29
C LEU A 177 19.78 2.05 -13.77
N ILE A 178 20.85 1.47 -13.22
CA ILE A 178 21.01 1.23 -11.78
C ILE A 178 21.27 2.57 -11.08
N THR A 179 20.49 2.90 -10.05
CA THR A 179 20.72 4.08 -9.22
C THR A 179 21.83 3.85 -8.19
N ARG A 180 22.47 4.94 -7.75
CA ARG A 180 23.44 5.00 -6.65
C ARG A 180 23.09 6.16 -5.73
N ASP A 181 23.68 6.20 -4.53
CA ASP A 181 23.46 7.31 -3.59
C ASP A 181 23.69 8.69 -4.24
N GLY A 182 22.73 9.60 -4.05
CA GLY A 182 22.69 10.90 -4.68
C GLY A 182 21.74 10.96 -5.88
N TYR A 183 21.97 11.93 -6.76
CA TYR A 183 21.18 12.16 -7.97
C TYR A 183 21.62 11.23 -9.11
N ASN A 184 20.66 10.68 -9.84
CA ASN A 184 20.91 9.80 -10.98
C ASN A 184 19.98 10.14 -12.14
N THR A 185 20.42 9.87 -13.36
CA THR A 185 19.58 9.89 -14.56
C THR A 185 19.17 8.46 -14.90
N ALA A 186 18.22 7.89 -14.16
CA ALA A 186 17.90 6.46 -14.19
C ALA A 186 16.39 6.12 -14.26
N GLY A 187 15.53 7.09 -14.56
CA GLY A 187 14.10 6.87 -14.71
C GLY A 187 13.73 6.23 -16.05
N ILE A 188 12.89 5.20 -16.01
CA ILE A 188 12.32 4.55 -17.21
C ILE A 188 10.81 4.76 -17.21
N GLU A 189 10.30 5.50 -18.18
CA GLU A 189 8.85 5.67 -18.35
C GLU A 189 8.35 4.62 -19.34
N ILE A 190 7.42 3.76 -18.92
CA ILE A 190 6.77 2.77 -19.77
C ILE A 190 5.29 3.09 -19.87
N SER A 191 4.75 3.09 -21.08
CA SER A 191 3.32 3.30 -21.32
C SER A 191 2.75 2.34 -22.35
N SER A 192 1.44 2.14 -22.32
CA SER A 192 0.66 1.39 -23.31
C SER A 192 -0.74 1.96 -23.43
N GLU A 193 -1.43 1.64 -24.53
CA GLU A 193 -2.85 1.98 -24.74
C GLU A 193 -3.79 1.04 -23.96
N VAL A 194 -3.30 -0.13 -23.55
CA VAL A 194 -4.06 -1.12 -22.78
C VAL A 194 -3.55 -1.19 -21.34
N PRO A 195 -4.42 -1.48 -20.36
CA PRO A 195 -3.99 -1.74 -18.99
C PRO A 195 -3.04 -2.95 -18.91
N MET A 196 -2.02 -2.83 -18.07
CA MET A 196 -1.03 -3.88 -17.80
C MET A 196 -0.64 -3.85 -16.33
N SER A 197 -0.21 -4.96 -15.76
CA SER A 197 0.51 -5.01 -14.48
C SER A 197 1.99 -5.19 -14.73
N MET A 198 2.86 -4.58 -13.92
CA MET A 198 4.31 -4.68 -14.13
C MET A 198 5.07 -5.06 -12.86
N TYR A 199 6.07 -5.93 -13.05
CA TYR A 199 6.99 -6.36 -12.00
C TYR A 199 8.42 -6.10 -12.46
N GLY A 200 9.18 -5.34 -11.68
CA GLY A 200 10.60 -5.14 -11.92
C GLY A 200 11.39 -6.18 -11.15
N PHE A 201 12.27 -6.91 -11.82
CA PHE A 201 13.18 -7.89 -11.23
C PHE A 201 14.62 -7.44 -11.40
N ILE A 202 15.41 -7.67 -10.38
CA ILE A 202 16.86 -7.56 -10.41
C ILE A 202 17.42 -8.95 -10.13
N LEU A 203 18.27 -9.43 -11.03
CA LEU A 203 18.81 -10.77 -11.07
C LEU A 203 20.34 -10.69 -10.96
N SER A 204 20.92 -11.53 -10.11
CA SER A 204 22.36 -11.76 -10.05
C SER A 204 22.70 -13.09 -10.72
N ASP A 205 23.60 -13.06 -11.70
CA ASP A 205 24.04 -14.27 -12.42
C ASP A 205 24.93 -15.21 -11.57
N TRP A 206 25.39 -14.80 -10.38
CA TRP A 206 26.40 -15.54 -9.60
C TRP A 206 25.87 -16.14 -8.29
N ASP A 207 25.03 -15.42 -7.55
CA ASP A 207 24.62 -15.81 -6.19
C ASP A 207 23.18 -16.36 -6.11
N ASP A 208 22.52 -16.60 -7.25
CA ASP A 208 21.08 -16.91 -7.35
C ASP A 208 20.16 -15.92 -6.59
N ASN A 209 20.70 -14.75 -6.24
CA ASN A 209 19.96 -13.70 -5.57
C ASN A 209 19.14 -12.96 -6.62
N SER A 210 17.83 -13.05 -6.48
CA SER A 210 16.88 -12.26 -7.22
C SER A 210 15.97 -11.54 -6.24
N GLU A 211 15.62 -10.30 -6.58
CA GLU A 211 14.56 -9.59 -5.89
C GLU A 211 13.71 -8.88 -6.92
N GLY A 212 12.42 -8.77 -6.62
CA GLY A 212 11.49 -8.05 -7.46
C GLY A 212 10.54 -7.20 -6.67
N TYR A 213 10.04 -6.16 -7.31
CA TYR A 213 8.97 -5.34 -6.77
C TYR A 213 7.84 -5.25 -7.77
N LEU A 214 6.61 -5.25 -7.25
CA LEU A 214 5.45 -4.83 -8.02
C LEU A 214 5.56 -3.32 -8.28
N ALA A 215 5.57 -2.93 -9.54
CA ALA A 215 5.58 -1.53 -9.93
C ALA A 215 4.15 -1.00 -9.93
N PHE A 216 3.89 0.04 -9.16
CA PHE A 216 2.60 0.72 -9.20
C PHE A 216 2.52 1.68 -10.41
N PRO A 217 1.37 1.76 -11.08
CA PRO A 217 1.14 2.78 -12.09
C PRO A 217 1.29 4.19 -11.51
N VAL A 218 1.67 5.16 -12.34
CA VAL A 218 1.95 6.54 -11.90
C VAL A 218 0.75 7.23 -11.22
N GLN A 219 -0.46 6.73 -11.42
CA GLN A 219 -1.67 7.20 -10.72
C GLN A 219 -1.65 6.96 -9.21
N TYR A 220 -0.83 6.02 -8.72
CA TYR A 220 -0.59 5.77 -7.30
C TYR A 220 0.44 6.72 -6.67
N ALA A 221 1.14 7.52 -7.47
CA ALA A 221 2.09 8.50 -6.95
C ALA A 221 1.41 9.57 -6.11
N ALA A 222 2.03 9.94 -4.99
CA ALA A 222 1.52 10.95 -4.07
C ALA A 222 2.61 11.94 -3.66
N LYS A 223 2.24 12.85 -2.75
CA LYS A 223 3.13 13.90 -2.24
C LYS A 223 3.75 13.56 -0.89
N SER A 224 3.39 12.45 -0.28
CA SER A 224 3.84 12.10 1.08
C SER A 224 3.90 10.60 1.31
N TYR A 225 5.05 10.15 1.83
CA TYR A 225 5.36 8.76 2.10
C TYR A 225 6.06 8.62 3.45
N ILE A 226 5.86 7.50 4.12
CA ILE A 226 6.69 7.04 5.24
C ILE A 226 7.48 5.85 4.72
N VAL A 227 8.78 5.83 4.97
CA VAL A 227 9.68 4.76 4.52
C VAL A 227 9.51 3.54 5.44
N PRO A 228 9.01 2.39 4.93
CA PRO A 228 9.24 1.11 5.56
C PRO A 228 10.66 0.63 5.20
N SER A 229 11.38 0.11 6.18
CA SER A 229 12.72 -0.44 6.02
C SER A 229 12.86 -1.63 6.97
N PHE A 230 13.94 -2.39 6.82
CA PHE A 230 14.24 -3.50 7.70
C PHE A 230 15.50 -3.20 8.53
N THR A 231 15.58 -3.80 9.71
CA THR A 231 16.77 -3.68 10.54
C THR A 231 17.97 -4.29 9.81
N VAL A 232 19.01 -3.47 9.65
CA VAL A 232 20.27 -3.86 9.04
C VAL A 232 20.98 -4.89 9.92
N SER A 233 21.08 -6.12 9.44
CA SER A 233 21.74 -7.24 10.14
C SER A 233 23.14 -7.49 9.58
N LYS A 234 24.06 -8.00 10.43
CA LYS A 234 25.48 -8.16 10.12
C LYS A 234 25.87 -9.64 10.13
N PHE A 235 26.57 -10.10 9.10
CA PHE A 235 27.16 -11.44 9.10
C PHE A 235 28.58 -11.41 9.66
N ARG A 236 28.84 -12.17 10.74
CA ARG A 236 30.17 -12.29 11.39
C ARG A 236 30.87 -10.95 11.69
N GLY A 237 30.09 -9.89 11.96
CA GLY A 237 30.62 -8.55 12.24
C GLY A 237 30.97 -7.71 11.00
N PHE A 238 30.93 -8.28 9.78
CA PHE A 238 31.07 -7.52 8.54
C PHE A 238 29.79 -6.70 8.30
N SER A 239 29.95 -5.38 8.22
CA SER A 239 28.86 -4.40 8.27
C SER A 239 28.82 -3.46 7.07
N PHE A 240 29.80 -3.53 6.18
CA PHE A 240 30.05 -2.48 5.19
C PHE A 240 29.09 -2.54 4.00
N ILE A 241 28.44 -3.70 3.82
CA ILE A 241 27.60 -4.01 2.67
C ILE A 241 26.11 -3.90 3.02
N SER A 242 25.73 -4.19 4.27
CA SER A 242 24.34 -4.10 4.71
C SER A 242 23.93 -2.64 4.86
N LYS A 243 23.10 -2.15 3.93
CA LYS A 243 22.54 -0.79 3.98
C LYS A 243 21.04 -0.84 3.73
N SER A 244 20.28 -0.08 4.51
CA SER A 244 18.92 0.32 4.14
C SER A 244 19.00 1.36 3.04
N LEU A 245 18.00 1.40 2.17
CA LEU A 245 17.91 2.37 1.08
C LEU A 245 16.50 2.92 0.94
N LEU A 246 16.42 4.11 0.37
CA LEU A 246 15.24 4.67 -0.27
C LEU A 246 15.64 5.24 -1.62
N THR A 247 14.76 5.14 -2.61
CA THR A 247 14.92 5.70 -3.95
C THR A 247 13.66 6.45 -4.36
N ILE A 248 13.83 7.69 -4.77
CA ILE A 248 12.74 8.62 -5.08
C ILE A 248 12.73 8.93 -6.57
N SER A 249 11.53 8.93 -7.17
CA SER A 249 11.34 9.25 -8.58
C SER A 249 10.13 10.16 -8.79
N PRO A 250 10.32 11.45 -9.11
CA PRO A 250 9.24 12.39 -9.38
C PRO A 250 8.61 12.19 -10.76
N LEU A 251 7.32 12.50 -10.87
CA LEU A 251 6.61 12.49 -12.16
C LEU A 251 6.81 13.77 -12.97
N GLU A 252 7.32 14.82 -12.33
CA GLU A 252 7.38 16.18 -12.86
C GLU A 252 8.71 16.87 -12.48
N SER A 253 9.16 17.79 -13.33
CA SER A 253 10.34 18.64 -13.07
C SER A 253 10.11 19.62 -11.93
N ASP A 254 11.19 20.15 -11.38
CA ASP A 254 11.17 21.08 -10.24
C ASP A 254 10.37 20.57 -9.03
N THR A 255 10.49 19.27 -8.76
CA THR A 255 9.88 18.65 -7.60
C THR A 255 10.76 18.88 -6.38
N LYS A 256 10.33 19.80 -5.52
CA LYS A 256 10.97 20.18 -4.26
C LYS A 256 10.53 19.22 -3.17
N MET A 257 11.48 18.59 -2.51
CA MET A 257 11.23 17.55 -1.51
C MET A 257 11.91 17.87 -0.19
N GLN A 258 11.28 17.39 0.89
CA GLN A 258 11.82 17.39 2.25
C GLN A 258 11.85 15.96 2.77
N ILE A 259 13.04 15.49 3.14
CA ILE A 259 13.28 14.17 3.73
C ILE A 259 13.60 14.38 5.21
N ASN A 260 12.64 14.08 6.08
CA ASN A 260 12.80 14.13 7.53
C ASN A 260 13.36 12.81 8.01
N LEU A 261 14.68 12.77 8.24
CA LEU A 261 15.41 11.54 8.50
C LEU A 261 15.04 10.91 9.84
N LYS A 262 14.82 9.59 9.82
CA LYS A 262 14.85 8.75 11.01
C LYS A 262 16.00 7.78 10.92
N LEU A 263 17.00 8.00 11.78
CA LEU A 263 18.18 7.14 11.90
C LEU A 263 18.18 6.50 13.27
N LYS A 264 18.24 5.16 13.31
CA LYS A 264 18.42 4.43 14.58
C LYS A 264 19.76 4.74 15.26
N SER A 265 20.80 4.92 14.45
CA SER A 265 22.15 5.28 14.90
C SER A 265 22.96 5.87 13.75
N GLY A 266 24.07 6.53 14.08
CA GLY A 266 25.02 7.09 13.12
C GLY A 266 24.62 8.47 12.60
N SER A 267 25.25 8.85 11.49
CA SER A 267 25.01 10.10 10.77
C SER A 267 25.25 9.86 9.29
N LEU A 268 24.43 10.48 8.45
CA LEU A 268 24.57 10.44 7.01
C LEU A 268 25.42 11.63 6.54
N VAL A 269 26.32 11.41 5.58
CA VAL A 269 27.03 12.50 4.90
C VAL A 269 26.54 12.55 3.47
N LEU A 270 25.99 13.69 3.06
CA LEU A 270 25.49 13.94 1.71
C LEU A 270 26.04 15.29 1.25
N ASN A 271 26.73 15.33 0.11
CA ASN A 271 27.37 16.54 -0.43
C ASN A 271 28.24 17.29 0.60
N ASN A 272 29.06 16.55 1.35
CA ASN A 272 29.90 17.04 2.45
C ASN A 272 29.15 17.66 3.64
N VAL A 273 27.82 17.57 3.68
CA VAL A 273 27.00 17.99 4.82
C VAL A 273 26.65 16.76 5.66
N LYS A 274 26.86 16.87 6.97
CA LYS A 274 26.57 15.81 7.93
C LYS A 274 25.17 15.99 8.52
N TYR A 275 24.30 15.01 8.30
CA TYR A 275 22.94 14.94 8.82
C TYR A 275 22.83 13.88 9.93
N LYS A 276 22.06 14.20 10.96
CA LYS A 276 21.74 13.36 12.12
C LYS A 276 20.27 12.96 12.09
N ASN A 277 19.89 12.11 13.04
CA ASN A 277 18.49 11.76 13.27
C ASN A 277 17.64 13.02 13.50
N ASN A 278 16.47 13.06 12.86
CA ASN A 278 15.54 14.20 12.82
C ASN A 278 15.98 15.42 12.00
N ASP A 279 17.16 15.42 11.38
CA ASP A 279 17.50 16.47 10.43
C ASP A 279 16.67 16.33 9.15
N THR A 280 16.44 17.47 8.49
CA THR A 280 15.70 17.54 7.23
C THR A 280 16.66 17.78 6.07
N ILE A 281 16.66 16.88 5.08
CA ILE A 281 17.33 17.11 3.81
C ILE A 281 16.34 17.78 2.84
N GLN A 282 16.76 18.84 2.18
CA GLN A 282 16.01 19.47 1.10
C GLN A 282 16.68 19.21 -0.25
N ILE A 283 15.91 18.72 -1.21
CA ILE A 283 16.38 18.42 -2.58
C ILE A 283 15.37 18.90 -3.60
N VAL A 284 15.84 19.06 -4.85
CA VAL A 284 15.00 19.34 -6.02
C VAL A 284 15.38 18.34 -7.09
N ILE A 285 14.42 17.56 -7.55
CA ILE A 285 14.64 16.50 -8.55
C ILE A 285 13.86 16.85 -9.82
N GLN A 286 14.48 16.66 -10.99
CA GLN A 286 13.83 16.86 -12.28
C GLN A 286 13.05 15.63 -12.75
N LYS A 287 12.15 15.78 -13.72
CA LYS A 287 11.45 14.63 -14.32
C LYS A 287 12.49 13.66 -14.90
N HIS A 288 12.29 12.37 -14.65
CA HIS A 288 13.18 11.26 -15.10
C HIS A 288 14.56 11.20 -14.43
N GLU A 289 14.89 12.15 -13.55
CA GLU A 289 15.96 11.98 -12.59
C GLU A 289 15.44 11.23 -11.36
N THR A 290 16.35 10.60 -10.62
CA THR A 290 16.03 9.93 -9.37
C THR A 290 17.00 10.37 -8.28
N PHE A 291 16.60 10.20 -7.03
CA PHE A 291 17.47 10.41 -5.88
C PHE A 291 17.46 9.18 -5.00
N GLN A 292 18.64 8.60 -4.74
CA GLN A 292 18.78 7.49 -3.81
C GLN A 292 19.53 7.93 -2.55
N LEU A 293 19.16 7.35 -1.43
CA LEU A 293 19.86 7.49 -0.17
C LEU A 293 19.95 6.13 0.51
N SER A 294 21.18 5.69 0.79
CA SER A 294 21.46 4.50 1.58
C SER A 294 22.11 4.83 2.91
N HIS A 295 21.91 3.97 3.91
CA HIS A 295 22.52 4.14 5.22
C HIS A 295 22.73 2.78 5.92
N SER A 296 23.76 2.69 6.76
CA SER A 296 24.10 1.46 7.52
C SER A 296 23.20 1.22 8.74
N SER A 297 22.18 2.05 8.93
CA SER A 297 21.16 1.90 9.97
C SER A 297 19.78 1.93 9.35
N ASP A 298 18.81 1.40 10.09
CA ASP A 298 17.42 1.31 9.67
C ASP A 298 16.82 2.71 9.43
N LEU A 299 16.22 2.90 8.26
CA LEU A 299 15.60 4.16 7.83
C LEU A 299 14.09 4.23 8.14
N THR A 300 13.54 3.22 8.82
CA THR A 300 12.11 3.11 9.12
C THR A 300 11.59 4.35 9.81
N GLY A 301 10.47 4.88 9.30
CA GLY A 301 9.83 6.08 9.83
C GLY A 301 10.36 7.39 9.26
N THR A 302 11.37 7.36 8.38
CA THR A 302 11.76 8.53 7.59
C THR A 302 10.55 9.01 6.79
N MET A 303 10.21 10.30 6.91
CA MET A 303 9.05 10.87 6.24
C MET A 303 9.50 11.76 5.09
N ILE A 304 8.95 11.52 3.91
CA ILE A 304 9.28 12.26 2.68
C ILE A 304 8.04 13.01 2.23
N THR A 305 8.18 14.32 2.01
CA THR A 305 7.10 15.18 1.50
C THR A 305 7.58 16.00 0.32
N ALA A 306 6.67 16.34 -0.60
CA ALA A 306 7.01 17.11 -1.80
C ALA A 306 5.88 18.04 -2.25
N ASN A 307 6.21 19.05 -3.06
CA ASN A 307 5.21 19.92 -3.70
C ASN A 307 4.44 19.20 -4.84
N LYS A 308 5.08 18.23 -5.50
CA LYS A 308 4.54 17.44 -6.63
C LYS A 308 4.59 15.94 -6.32
N ARG A 309 3.93 15.14 -7.18
CA ARG A 309 3.80 13.69 -6.97
C ARG A 309 5.08 12.95 -7.34
N PHE A 310 5.39 11.91 -6.56
CA PHE A 310 6.53 11.04 -6.77
C PHE A 310 6.20 9.60 -6.36
N LEU A 311 7.01 8.66 -6.83
CA LEU A 311 7.04 7.27 -6.40
C LEU A 311 8.24 7.05 -5.47
N LEU A 312 8.09 6.10 -4.54
CA LEU A 312 9.11 5.74 -3.58
C LEU A 312 9.36 4.23 -3.65
N ILE A 313 10.63 3.85 -3.73
CA ILE A 313 11.08 2.48 -3.46
C ILE A 313 11.88 2.51 -2.15
N SER A 314 11.69 1.52 -1.29
CA SER A 314 12.49 1.35 -0.08
C SER A 314 12.94 -0.09 0.08
N GLY A 315 13.94 -0.31 0.92
CA GLY A 315 14.45 -1.65 1.14
C GLY A 315 15.87 -1.69 1.70
N ASN A 316 16.62 -2.71 1.29
CA ASN A 316 18.02 -2.92 1.61
C ASN A 316 18.81 -3.32 0.36
N ILE A 317 20.02 -2.76 0.21
CA ILE A 317 20.99 -3.18 -0.81
C ILE A 317 21.43 -4.63 -0.55
N CYS A 318 21.53 -4.95 0.75
CA CYS A 318 21.92 -6.26 1.24
C CYS A 318 21.44 -6.41 2.69
N ASN A 319 20.91 -7.57 3.04
CA ASN A 319 20.58 -7.89 4.43
C ASN A 319 20.78 -9.38 4.76
N TYR A 320 21.12 -9.68 6.01
CA TYR A 320 21.34 -11.04 6.51
C TYR A 320 20.22 -11.42 7.47
N ILE A 321 19.13 -11.98 6.94
CA ILE A 321 17.99 -12.37 7.76
C ILE A 321 18.41 -13.49 8.72
N LYS A 322 18.16 -13.29 10.02
CA LYS A 322 18.46 -14.25 11.10
C LYS A 322 19.94 -14.68 11.19
N ASN A 323 20.89 -13.83 10.77
CA ASN A 323 22.32 -14.16 10.75
C ASN A 323 22.69 -15.40 9.91
N ILE A 324 21.81 -15.82 9.01
CA ILE A 324 22.12 -16.88 8.04
C ILE A 324 23.04 -16.28 6.97
N ALA A 325 24.02 -17.06 6.52
CA ALA A 325 24.92 -16.64 5.45
C ALA A 325 24.14 -16.39 4.15
N GLY A 326 24.48 -15.31 3.44
CA GLY A 326 23.83 -14.91 2.19
C GLY A 326 23.33 -13.48 2.23
N CYS A 327 23.77 -12.67 1.26
CA CYS A 327 23.29 -11.33 1.07
C CYS A 327 21.90 -11.38 0.43
N ASN A 328 20.86 -10.98 1.15
CA ASN A 328 19.51 -10.94 0.61
C ASN A 328 19.11 -9.48 0.34
N PRO A 329 19.04 -9.05 -0.92
CA PRO A 329 18.42 -7.78 -1.25
C PRO A 329 16.91 -7.85 -0.98
N PHE A 330 16.32 -6.73 -0.57
CA PHE A 330 14.86 -6.61 -0.43
C PHE A 330 14.46 -5.22 -0.89
N ILE A 331 13.54 -5.12 -1.83
CA ILE A 331 13.03 -3.83 -2.30
C ILE A 331 11.53 -3.91 -2.51
N GLU A 332 10.83 -2.83 -2.21
CA GLU A 332 9.40 -2.69 -2.47
C GLU A 332 9.09 -1.28 -2.96
N MET A 333 8.14 -1.16 -3.89
CA MET A 333 7.53 0.13 -4.14
C MET A 333 6.54 0.43 -3.00
N VAL A 334 6.71 1.58 -2.38
CA VAL A 334 5.98 1.96 -1.17
C VAL A 334 4.65 2.60 -1.55
N LEU A 335 3.56 2.22 -0.87
CA LEU A 335 2.29 2.91 -0.98
C LEU A 335 2.29 4.23 -0.19
N PRO A 336 1.64 5.29 -0.71
CA PRO A 336 1.61 6.58 -0.04
C PRO A 336 0.77 6.58 1.24
N ILE A 337 1.00 7.59 2.10
CA ILE A 337 0.35 7.69 3.42
C ILE A 337 -1.19 7.68 3.32
N ASN A 338 -1.77 8.26 2.27
CA ASN A 338 -3.22 8.29 2.05
C ASN A 338 -3.81 6.92 1.64
N GLN A 339 -2.98 5.91 1.40
CA GLN A 339 -3.39 4.52 1.16
C GLN A 339 -3.09 3.62 2.37
N LEU A 340 -2.40 4.15 3.40
CA LEU A 340 -2.25 3.44 4.66
C LEU A 340 -3.58 3.51 5.41
N ASP A 341 -4.28 2.39 5.48
CA ASP A 341 -5.52 2.26 6.22
C ASP A 341 -5.26 1.72 7.64
N LYS A 342 -6.28 1.78 8.50
CA LYS A 342 -6.32 1.10 9.79
C LYS A 342 -6.85 -0.33 9.66
N PHE A 343 -7.47 -0.67 8.53
CA PHE A 343 -8.09 -1.97 8.28
C PHE A 343 -7.39 -2.70 7.14
N TYR A 344 -6.89 -3.89 7.43
CA TYR A 344 -6.26 -4.77 6.44
C TYR A 344 -6.98 -6.12 6.45
N VAL A 345 -7.41 -6.59 5.28
CA VAL A 345 -7.93 -7.96 5.14
C VAL A 345 -6.74 -8.88 4.98
N ILE A 346 -6.39 -9.58 6.06
CA ILE A 346 -5.36 -10.62 6.02
C ILE A 346 -6.08 -11.93 5.70
N PRO A 347 -5.87 -12.53 4.51
CA PRO A 347 -6.45 -13.84 4.23
C PRO A 347 -5.89 -14.84 5.24
N LYS A 348 -6.73 -15.79 5.67
CA LYS A 348 -6.27 -16.90 6.52
C LYS A 348 -5.23 -17.68 5.74
N ILE A 349 -3.95 -17.47 6.06
CA ILE A 349 -2.88 -18.33 5.57
C ILE A 349 -3.16 -19.70 6.18
N ALA A 350 -3.62 -20.64 5.36
CA ALA A 350 -3.80 -22.02 5.78
C ALA A 350 -2.49 -22.47 6.42
N THR A 351 -2.58 -23.00 7.63
CA THR A 351 -1.48 -23.50 8.47
C THR A 351 -0.34 -24.03 7.61
N ARG A 352 0.81 -23.33 7.61
CA ARG A 352 2.06 -23.94 7.15
C ARG A 352 2.23 -25.21 7.97
N HIS A 353 2.25 -26.37 7.33
CA HIS A 353 2.83 -27.56 7.93
C HIS A 353 4.28 -27.20 8.26
N ILE A 354 4.53 -26.95 9.55
CA ILE A 354 5.88 -26.99 10.08
C ILE A 354 6.26 -28.46 10.01
N VAL A 355 7.06 -28.82 9.01
CA VAL A 355 7.80 -30.07 9.07
C VAL A 355 8.90 -29.80 10.10
N GLU A 356 8.71 -30.36 11.30
CA GLU A 356 9.73 -30.40 12.35
C GLU A 356 10.96 -31.20 11.93
#